data_AF-A0A654TX73-F1
#
_entry.id   AF-A0A654TX73-F1
#
_cell.length_a   1.000
_cell.length_b   1.000
_cell.length_c   1.000
_cell.angle_alpha   90.00
_cell.angle_beta   90.00
_cell.angle_gamma   90.00
#
_symmetry.space_group_name_H-M   'P 1'
#
loop_
_entity.id
_entity.type
_entity.pdbx_description
1 polymer ?
#
loop_
_entity_poly.entity_id
_entity_poly.type
_entity_poly.pdbx_seq_one_letter_code
_entity_poly.pdbx_strand_id
1 'polypeptide(L)' 'MAAVQRRCNFADGDLRVIILEGQPIHVQKQWYRIVDAKTGLFEAGYVTVEDMLSRQPWPEPGDEFPVHVTTQRGTPSKP' A
#
# COMPACT_ATOMS: atom_id res chain seq x y z
N MET A 1 -4.97 -0.95 14.33
CA MET A 1 -3.84 0.01 14.38
C MET A 1 -3.80 0.88 15.63
N ALA A 2 -4.86 0.95 16.44
CA ALA A 2 -4.90 1.85 17.59
C ALA A 2 -3.87 1.52 18.71
N ALA A 3 -3.35 0.29 18.78
CA ALA A 3 -2.40 -0.12 19.81
C ALA A 3 -0.95 0.32 19.54
N VAL A 4 -0.52 0.32 18.27
CA VAL A 4 0.84 0.73 17.86
C VAL A 4 1.01 2.25 17.97
N GLN A 5 0.03 3.03 17.51
CA GLN A 5 0.00 4.49 17.69
C GLN A 5 0.07 4.90 19.16
N ARG A 6 -0.73 4.26 20.02
CA ARG A 6 -0.82 4.60 21.45
C ARG A 6 0.50 4.47 22.22
N ARG A 7 1.46 3.71 21.71
CA ARG A 7 2.71 3.39 22.41
C ARG A 7 3.92 4.18 21.91
N CYS A 8 3.86 4.68 20.68
CA CYS A 8 5.00 5.31 20.00
C CYS A 8 4.73 6.74 19.52
N ASN A 9 3.47 7.19 19.47
CA ASN A 9 3.09 8.57 19.13
C ASN A 9 3.59 9.05 17.74
N PHE A 10 3.67 8.15 16.77
CA PHE A 10 4.15 8.43 15.40
C PHE A 10 3.45 9.63 14.76
N ALA A 11 4.23 10.48 14.08
CA ALA A 11 3.74 11.53 13.20
C ALA A 11 3.21 10.95 11.86
N ASP A 12 2.64 11.81 11.01
CA ASP A 12 2.22 11.42 9.67
C ASP A 12 3.44 11.03 8.83
N GLY A 13 3.41 9.85 8.21
CA GLY A 13 4.50 9.32 7.39
C GLY A 13 5.57 8.52 8.15
N ASP A 14 5.60 8.55 9.49
CA ASP A 14 6.62 7.84 10.28
C ASP A 14 6.51 6.31 10.19
N LEU A 15 5.29 5.79 10.01
CA LEU A 15 5.03 4.36 9.90
C LEU A 15 3.91 4.09 8.91
N ARG A 16 4.28 3.44 7.79
CA ARG A 16 3.35 2.82 6.84
C ARG A 16 3.30 1.32 7.09
N VAL A 17 2.10 0.78 7.17
CA VAL A 17 1.86 -0.65 7.22
C VAL A 17 1.18 -1.08 5.93
N ILE A 18 1.80 -2.03 5.25
CA ILE A 18 1.29 -2.62 4.01
C ILE A 18 0.64 -3.94 4.37
N ILE A 19 -0.65 -4.05 4.09
CA ILE A 19 -1.45 -5.24 4.30
C ILE A 19 -1.71 -5.84 2.93
N LEU A 20 -1.25 -7.08 2.73
CA LEU A 20 -1.56 -7.87 1.55
C LEU A 20 -2.60 -8.93 1.94
N GLU A 21 -3.75 -8.91 1.29
CA GLU A 21 -4.79 -9.93 1.51
C GLU A 21 -4.55 -11.12 0.57
N GLY A 22 -4.96 -12.31 1.02
CA GLY A 22 -4.80 -13.52 0.22
C GLY A 22 -5.61 -13.46 -1.07
N GLN A 23 -5.09 -14.08 -2.13
CA GLN A 23 -5.81 -14.22 -3.40
C GLN A 23 -7.09 -15.05 -3.21
N PRO A 24 -8.27 -14.57 -3.67
CA PRO A 24 -9.44 -15.41 -3.79
C PRO A 24 -9.16 -16.56 -4.77
N ILE A 25 -9.68 -17.76 -4.48
CA ILE A 25 -9.53 -18.91 -5.38
C ILE A 25 -10.12 -18.54 -6.76
N HIS A 26 -9.30 -18.70 -7.80
CA HIS A 26 -9.59 -18.36 -9.22
C HIS A 26 -9.57 -16.87 -9.60
N VAL A 27 -9.18 -15.96 -8.71
CA VAL A 27 -9.01 -14.55 -9.04
C VAL A 27 -7.52 -14.21 -9.01
N GLN A 28 -6.95 -13.88 -10.17
CA GLN A 28 -5.53 -13.47 -10.32
C GLN A 28 -5.27 -12.03 -9.84
N LYS A 29 -5.93 -11.64 -8.75
CA LYS A 29 -5.79 -10.32 -8.13
C LYS A 29 -5.47 -10.49 -6.65
N GLN A 30 -4.47 -9.74 -6.20
CA GLN A 30 -4.11 -9.66 -4.80
C GLN A 30 -4.44 -8.26 -4.28
N TRP A 31 -5.36 -8.19 -3.34
CA TRP A 31 -5.78 -6.92 -2.75
C TRP A 31 -4.75 -6.43 -1.74
N TYR A 32 -4.55 -5.12 -1.70
CA TYR A 32 -3.66 -4.48 -0.74
C TYR A 32 -4.32 -3.27 -0.09
N ARG A 33 -3.85 -2.96 1.12
CA ARG A 33 -4.15 -1.71 1.82
C ARG A 33 -2.89 -1.17 2.47
N ILE A 34 -2.62 0.11 2.25
CA ILE A 34 -1.55 0.86 2.90
C ILE A 34 -2.19 1.76 3.94
N VAL A 35 -1.77 1.59 5.19
CA VAL A 35 -2.27 2.34 6.33
C VAL A 35 -1.13 3.10 6.95
N ASP A 36 -1.30 4.41 7.08
CA ASP A 36 -0.44 5.23 7.91
C ASP A 36 -0.87 5.10 9.38
N ALA A 37 0.09 4.93 10.28
CA ALA A 37 -0.22 4.72 11.67
C ALA A 37 -1.01 5.89 12.27
N LYS A 38 -0.67 7.14 11.94
CA LYS A 38 -1.29 8.35 12.48
C LYS A 38 -2.64 8.65 11.85
N THR A 39 -2.69 8.56 10.53
CA THR A 39 -3.79 9.12 9.74
C THR A 39 -4.75 8.06 9.21
N GLY A 40 -4.42 6.77 9.34
CA GLY A 40 -5.28 5.67 8.90
C GLY A 40 -5.06 5.32 7.42
N LEU A 41 -6.12 4.86 6.72
CA LEU A 41 -5.99 4.37 5.34
C LEU A 41 -5.39 5.44 4.44
N PHE A 42 -4.25 5.13 3.84
CA PHE A 42 -3.57 6.00 2.89
C PHE A 42 -3.97 5.63 1.46
N GLU A 43 -3.91 4.34 1.14
CA GLU A 43 -4.22 3.82 -0.19
C GLU A 43 -4.77 2.39 -0.10
N ALA A 44 -5.66 2.04 -1.01
CA ALA A 44 -6.14 0.70 -1.22
C ALA A 44 -6.20 0.42 -2.72
N GLY A 45 -5.96 -0.83 -3.10
CA GLY A 45 -5.97 -1.26 -4.48
C GLY A 45 -5.75 -2.75 -4.61
N TYR A 46 -5.41 -3.18 -5.82
CA TYR A 46 -4.98 -4.54 -6.08
C TYR A 46 -3.81 -4.56 -7.06
N VAL A 47 -3.03 -5.63 -7.03
CA VAL A 47 -2.05 -5.99 -8.05
C VAL A 47 -2.52 -7.24 -8.78
N THR A 48 -2.08 -7.43 -10.02
CA THR A 48 -2.20 -8.74 -10.67
C THR A 48 -1.05 -9.63 -10.23
N VAL A 49 -1.31 -10.93 -10.10
CA VAL A 49 -0.27 -11.89 -9.69
C VAL A 49 0.81 -12.02 -10.78
N GLU A 50 0.41 -11.92 -12.05
CA GLU A 50 1.32 -11.98 -13.20
C GLU A 50 2.35 -10.84 -13.17
N ASP A 51 1.92 -9.62 -12.88
CA ASP A 51 2.83 -8.46 -12.77
C ASP A 51 3.83 -8.63 -11.63
N MET A 52 3.41 -9.26 -10.53
CA MET A 52 4.28 -9.55 -9.39
C MET A 52 5.32 -10.65 -9.67
N LEU A 53 5.04 -11.54 -10.62
CA LEU A 53 5.94 -12.63 -11.02
C LEU A 53 6.93 -12.21 -12.10
N SER A 54 6.53 -11.32 -13.00
CA SER A 54 7.34 -10.88 -14.14
C SER A 54 8.35 -9.79 -13.76
N ARG A 55 8.08 -9.05 -12.68
CA ARG A 55 8.88 -7.89 -12.31
C ARG A 55 9.96 -8.21 -11.29
N GLN A 56 11.09 -7.55 -11.44
CA GLN A 56 12.16 -7.59 -10.45
C GLN A 56 11.76 -6.85 -9.16
N PRO A 57 12.25 -7.29 -7.99
CA PRO A 57 11.84 -6.73 -6.69
C PRO A 57 12.45 -5.35 -6.39
N TRP A 58 13.34 -4.83 -7.23
CA TRP A 58 13.94 -3.49 -7.11
C TRP A 58 13.43 -2.57 -8.22
N PRO A 59 13.28 -1.26 -7.96
CA PRO A 59 12.86 -0.31 -8.97
C PRO A 59 13.99 0.00 -9.95
N GLU A 60 13.69 0.01 -11.25
CA GLU A 60 14.58 0.53 -12.29
C GLU A 60 14.19 1.97 -12.68
N PRO A 61 15.09 2.80 -13.24
CA PRO A 61 14.73 4.15 -13.65
C PRO A 61 13.62 4.16 -14.72
N GLY A 62 12.51 4.83 -14.44
CA GLY A 62 11.36 4.93 -15.36
C GLY A 62 10.26 3.90 -15.12
N ASP A 63 10.43 3.05 -14.11
CA ASP A 63 9.47 2.06 -13.69
C ASP A 63 8.16 2.65 -13.15
N GLU A 64 7.03 2.19 -13.67
CA GLU A 64 5.72 2.40 -13.06
C GLU A 64 5.33 1.17 -12.24
N PHE A 65 4.81 1.34 -11.03
CA PHE A 65 4.34 0.21 -10.22
C PHE A 65 2.99 -0.30 -10.75
N PRO A 66 2.80 -1.61 -10.97
CA PRO A 66 1.60 -2.19 -11.55
C PRO A 66 0.49 -2.33 -10.48
N VAL A 67 0.12 -1.20 -9.89
CA VAL A 67 -0.91 -1.11 -8.86
C VAL A 67 -2.18 -0.52 -9.44
N HIS A 68 -3.31 -1.19 -9.19
CA HIS A 68 -4.63 -0.68 -9.53
C HIS A 68 -5.25 -0.07 -8.29
N VAL A 69 -5.05 1.24 -8.14
CA VAL A 69 -5.55 2.02 -7.01
C VAL A 69 -7.07 2.13 -7.09
N THR A 70 -7.76 1.75 -6.02
CA THR A 70 -9.23 1.90 -5.88
C THR A 70 -9.60 3.08 -5.00
N THR A 71 -8.78 3.35 -3.98
CA THR A 71 -8.94 4.49 -3.09
C THR A 71 -7.56 5.02 -2.74
N GLN A 72 -7.34 6.32 -2.87
CA GLN A 72 -6.12 6.95 -2.40
C GLN A 72 -6.47 8.28 -1.76
N ARG A 73 -5.87 8.54 -0.61
CA ARG A 73 -5.94 9.88 -0.03
C ARG A 73 -5.03 10.79 -0.84
N GLY A 74 -5.57 11.90 -1.33
CA GLY A 74 -4.74 12.97 -1.90
C GLY A 74 -3.68 13.39 -0.88
N THR A 75 -2.42 13.42 -1.30
CA THR A 75 -1.35 14.00 -0.51
C THR A 75 -1.67 15.47 -0.25
N PRO A 76 -1.56 15.99 0.99
CA PRO A 76 -1.45 17.42 1.16
C PRO A 76 -0.20 17.85 0.41
N SER A 77 -0.35 18.71 -0.61
CA SER A 77 0.80 19.32 -1.26
C SER A 77 1.63 20.04 -0.20
N LYS A 78 2.90 19.69 -0.09
CA LYS A 78 3.85 20.44 0.75
C LYS A 78 3.91 21.88 0.19
N PRO A 79 3.70 22.93 1.01
CA PRO A 79 3.83 24.31 0.56
C PRO A 79 5.27 24.66 0.17
#